data_AF-A0AAW3NFB2-F1
#
_entry.id   AF-A0AAW3NFB2-F1
#
_cell.length_a   1.000
_cell.length_b   1.000
_cell.length_c   1.000
_cell.angle_alpha   90.00
_cell.angle_beta   90.00
_cell.angle_gamma   90.00
#
_symmetry.space_group_name_H-M   'P 1'
#
loop_
_entity.id
_entity.type
_entity.pdbx_description
1 polymer ?
#
loop_
_entity_poly.entity_id
_entity_poly.type
_entity_poly.pdbx_seq_one_letter_code
_entity_poly.pdbx_strand_id
1 'polypeptide(L)' 'MAFRWCALHLDLDKGEWRYLVTKTRTGHRVPLSMQAIAILRELHALLDLLEHLAADSAVFMKPFLKGMSDEAE' A
#
# COMPACT_ATOMS: atom_id res chain seq x y z
N MET A 1 -7.58 4.35 6.07
CA MET A 1 -7.57 4.05 4.62
C MET A 1 -6.28 3.32 4.30
N ALA A 2 -6.32 2.02 4.02
CA ALA A 2 -5.13 1.26 3.63
C ALA A 2 -5.03 1.23 2.11
N PHE A 3 -3.97 1.80 1.55
CA PHE A 3 -3.68 1.75 0.11
C PHE A 3 -3.11 0.36 -0.20
N ARG A 4 -3.94 -0.56 -0.68
CA ARG A 4 -3.48 -1.92 -1.01
C ARG A 4 -2.81 -1.93 -2.37
N TRP A 5 -1.48 -2.07 -2.38
CA TRP A 5 -0.67 -2.26 -3.59
C TRP A 5 -1.19 -3.39 -4.51
N CYS A 6 -1.77 -4.46 -3.94
CA CYS A 6 -2.34 -5.57 -4.71
C CYS A 6 -3.47 -5.17 -5.67
N ALA A 7 -4.09 -4.00 -5.48
CA ALA A 7 -5.11 -3.49 -6.39
C ALA A 7 -4.50 -2.89 -7.69
N LEU A 8 -3.21 -2.57 -7.69
CA LEU A 8 -2.49 -2.05 -8.84
C LEU A 8 -1.81 -3.20 -9.57
N HIS A 9 -2.13 -3.37 -10.86
CA HIS A 9 -1.47 -4.36 -11.73
C HIS A 9 -0.11 -3.83 -12.22
N LEU A 10 0.84 -3.67 -11.30
CA LEU A 10 2.21 -3.20 -11.53
C LEU A 10 3.18 -4.38 -11.45
N ASP A 11 4.02 -4.55 -12.47
CA ASP A 11 5.14 -5.49 -12.48
C ASP A 11 6.44 -4.69 -12.48
N LEU A 12 6.99 -4.43 -11.30
CA LEU A 12 8.20 -3.62 -11.12
C LEU A 12 9.47 -4.33 -11.58
N ASP A 13 9.43 -5.65 -11.76
CA ASP A 13 10.56 -6.45 -12.25
C ASP A 13 10.61 -6.42 -13.78
N LYS A 14 9.45 -6.48 -14.44
CA LYS A 14 9.35 -6.27 -15.90
C LYS A 14 9.30 -4.79 -16.29
N GLY A 15 9.08 -3.88 -15.33
CA GLY A 15 8.90 -2.46 -15.60
C GLY A 15 7.64 -2.17 -16.42
N GLU A 16 6.53 -2.84 -16.10
CA GLU A 16 5.27 -2.70 -16.84
C GLU A 16 4.11 -2.35 -15.90
N TRP A 17 3.23 -1.46 -16.35
CA TRP A 17 1.93 -1.24 -15.76
C TRP A 17 0.85 -1.77 -16.70
N ARG A 18 -0.08 -2.58 -16.17
CA ARG A 18 -1.20 -3.13 -16.91
C ARG A 18 -2.52 -2.55 -16.42
N TYR A 19 -3.42 -2.23 -17.34
CA TYR A 19 -4.77 -1.82 -17.00
C TYR A 19 -5.78 -2.21 -18.08
N LEU A 20 -7.05 -2.33 -17.68
CA LEU A 20 -8.16 -2.59 -18.58
C LEU A 20 -8.89 -1.28 -18.87
N VAL A 21 -8.98 -0.89 -20.15
CA VAL A 21 -9.88 0.19 -20.56
C VAL A 21 -11.30 -0.39 -20.61
N THR A 22 -12.16 0.03 -19.68
CA THR A 22 -13.51 -0.54 -19.53
C THR A 22 -14.42 -0.25 -20.71
N LYS A 23 -14.26 0.90 -21.36
CA LYS A 23 -15.05 1.31 -22.53
C LYS A 23 -14.88 0.38 -23.74
N THR A 24 -13.66 -0.10 -23.98
CA THR A 24 -13.32 -0.96 -25.12
C THR A 24 -13.02 -2.40 -24.71
N ARG A 25 -13.00 -2.67 -23.39
CA ARG A 25 -12.54 -3.92 -22.78
C ARG A 25 -11.15 -4.36 -23.28
N THR A 26 -10.29 -3.40 -23.58
CA THR A 26 -8.94 -3.65 -24.09
C THR A 26 -7.93 -3.59 -22.96
N GLY A 27 -7.08 -4.60 -22.85
CA GLY A 27 -5.94 -4.61 -21.92
C GLY A 27 -4.76 -3.84 -22.51
N HIS A 28 -4.25 -2.87 -21.76
CA HIS A 28 -3.06 -2.10 -22.12
C HIS A 28 -1.89 -2.49 -21.25
N ARG A 29 -0.69 -2.47 -21.84
CA ARG A 29 0.60 -2.60 -21.17
C ARG A 29 1.40 -1.34 -21.46
N VAL A 30 1.82 -0.66 -20.40
CA VAL A 30 2.57 0.58 -20.49
C VAL A 30 3.95 0.34 -19.87
N PRO A 31 5.04 0.56 -20.64
CA PRO A 31 6.37 0.48 -20.07
C PRO A 31 6.58 1.61 -19.07
N LEU A 32 7.16 1.28 -17.92
CA LEU A 32 7.54 2.23 -16.90
C LEU A 32 8.98 2.69 -17.14
N SER A 33 9.24 3.98 -16.91
CA SER A 33 10.61 4.48 -16.92
C SER A 33 11.39 3.94 -15.72
N MET A 34 12.72 3.84 -15.84
CA MET A 34 13.59 3.44 -14.73
C MET A 34 13.39 4.33 -13.50
N GLN A 35 13.20 5.64 -13.71
CA GLN A 35 12.90 6.58 -12.62
C GLN A 35 11.59 6.25 -11.90
N ALA A 36 10.53 5.93 -12.64
CA ALA A 36 9.25 5.57 -12.04
C ALA A 36 9.38 4.27 -11.23
N ILE A 37 10.11 3.27 -11.73
CA ILE A 37 10.38 2.03 -11.01
C ILE A 37 11.12 2.30 -9.70
N ALA A 38 12.15 3.15 -9.71
CA ALA A 38 12.90 3.50 -8.50
C ALA A 38 12.01 4.13 -7.42
N ILE A 39 11.22 5.15 -7.80
CA ILE A 39 10.29 5.83 -6.89
C ILE A 39 9.26 4.85 -6.31
N LEU A 40 8.69 3.98 -7.14
CA LEU A 40 7.69 3.00 -6.69
C LEU A 40 8.28 1.98 -5.71
N ARG A 41 9.54 1.57 -5.90
CA ARG A 41 10.23 0.67 -4.97
C ARG A 41 10.50 1.34 -3.62
N GLU A 42 10.92 2.61 -3.62
CA GLU A 42 11.13 3.38 -2.39
C GLU A 42 9.81 3.56 -1.62
N LEU A 43 8.73 3.92 -2.32
CA LEU A 43 7.41 4.08 -1.71
C LEU A 43 6.87 2.77 -1.13
N HIS A 44 7.10 1.63 -1.80
CA HIS A 44 6.71 0.32 -1.30
C HIS A 44 7.39 0.01 0.03
N ALA A 45 8.71 0.21 0.11
CA ALA A 45 9.48 -0.03 1.33
C ALA A 45 9.01 0.86 2.50
N LEU A 46 8.68 2.13 2.23
CA LEU A 46 8.17 3.06 3.24
C LEU A 46 6.78 2.66 3.76
N LEU A 47 5.90 2.19 2.88
CA LEU A 47 4.57 1.76 3.27
C LEU A 47 4.60 0.44 4.06
N ASP A 48 5.44 -0.51 3.68
CA ASP A 48 5.67 -1.73 4.46
C ASP A 48 6.17 -1.40 5.87
N LEU A 49 7.11 -0.45 5.98
CA LEU A 49 7.60 0.03 7.27
C LEU A 49 6.48 0.67 8.10
N LEU A 50 5.65 1.50 7.47
CA LEU A 50 4.53 2.15 8.15
C LEU A 50 3.49 1.13 8.65
N GLU A 51 3.19 0.10 7.86
CA GLU A 51 2.29 -0.99 8.28
C GLU A 51 2.87 -1.79 9.45
N HIS A 52 4.18 -2.06 9.44
CA HIS A 52 4.85 -2.74 10.56
C HIS A 52 4.80 -1.91 11.84
N LEU A 53 5.13 -0.61 11.75
CA LEU A 53 5.05 0.32 12.88
C LEU A 53 3.60 0.51 13.37
N ALA A 54 2.61 0.49 12.47
CA ALA A 54 1.21 0.52 12.83
C ALA A 54 0.76 -0.74 13.58
N ALA A 55 1.26 -1.92 13.19
CA ALA A 55 1.02 -3.17 13.90
C ALA A 55 1.64 -3.14 15.31
N ASP A 56 2.87 -2.67 15.45
CA ASP A 56 3.56 -2.53 16.73
C ASP A 56 2.88 -1.50 17.66
N SER A 57 2.52 -0.33 17.12
CA SER A 57 1.81 0.70 17.89
C SER A 57 0.40 0.27 18.28
N ALA A 58 -0.32 -0.50 17.44
CA ALA A 58 -1.61 -1.07 17.82
C ALA A 58 -1.50 -2.08 18.96
N VAL A 59 -0.40 -2.84 19.06
CA VAL A 59 -0.12 -3.69 20.23
C VAL A 59 0.15 -2.83 21.46
N PHE A 60 0.90 -1.73 21.31
CA PHE A 60 1.23 -0.82 22.40
C PHE A 60 0.04 0.01 22.91
N MET A 61 -0.87 0.46 22.03
CA MET A 61 -2.02 1.31 22.38
C MET A 61 -3.26 0.55 22.86
N LYS A 62 -3.38 -0.76 22.60
CA LYS A 62 -4.55 -1.57 23.01
C LYS A 62 -4.83 -1.56 24.53
N PRO A 63 -3.84 -1.71 25.43
CA PRO A 63 -4.07 -1.62 26.87
C PRO A 63 -4.48 -0.20 27.29
N PHE A 64 -3.89 0.81 26.65
CA PHE A 64 -4.11 2.22 26.97
C PHE A 64 -5.54 2.68 26.61
N LEU A 65 -6.04 2.28 25.44
CA LEU A 65 -7.41 2.61 25.02
C LEU A 65 -8.48 1.87 25.85
N LYS A 66 -8.16 0.68 26.38
CA LYS A 66 -9.06 -0.06 27.26
C LYS A 66 -9.20 0.61 28.64
N GLY A 67 -8.10 1.13 29.20
CA GLY A 67 -8.18 1.90 30.46
C GLY A 67 -9.02 3.17 30.34
N MET A 68 -8.97 3.85 29.18
CA MET A 68 -9.77 5.06 28.95
C MET A 68 -11.25 4.78 28.66
N SER A 69 -11.61 3.57 28.20
CA SER A 69 -13.02 3.18 28.08
C SER A 69 -13.62 2.76 29.42
N ASP A 70 -12.82 2.10 30.26
CA ASP A 70 -13.27 1.58 31.56
C ASP A 70 -13.43 2.69 32.62
N GLU A 71 -12.81 3.85 32.45
CA GLU A 71 -12.98 5.03 33.34
C GLU A 71 -14.07 6.01 32.86
N ALA A 72 -14.67 5.76 31.70
CA ALA A 72 -15.75 6.58 31.13
C ALA A 72 -17.15 5.99 31.38
N GLU A 73 -17.25 4.91 32.16
CA GLU A 73 -18.49 4.28 32.65
C GLU A 73 -18.56 4.35 34.19
#